data_AF-A0A1W9MWI8-F1
#
_entry.id   AF-A0A1W9MWI8-F1
#
_cell.length_a   1.000
_cell.length_b   1.000
_cell.length_c   1.000
_cell.angle_alpha   90.00
_cell.angle_beta   90.00
_cell.angle_gamma   90.00
#
_symmetry.space_group_name_H-M   'P 1'
#
loop_
_entity.id
_entity.type
_entity.pdbx_description
1 polymer ?
#
loop_
_entity_poly.entity_id
_entity_poly.type
_entity_poly.pdbx_seq_one_letter_code
_entity_poly.pdbx_strand_id
1 'polypeptide(L)'
;MAKYVVILIVVCYIFSLNAEAYGASLNVTGYPIAEGSLVYMSASIDTVEKGEVLMYREVMTDEKTSGGDRVITGYFYVPTTSGISWASISNPELLFKVWIDRSGRVDINYVHVSVPRITTYSWDNKNSHGGIDIQGDVTIGYGKRYFRHYYTDATYGSSYE
;
A
#
# COMPACT_ATOMS: atom_id res chain seq x y z
N MET A 1 -22.86 40.57 8.99
CA MET A 1 -21.54 39.98 8.68
C MET A 1 -21.60 38.48 8.96
N ALA A 2 -21.77 37.67 7.92
CA ALA A 2 -21.80 36.22 8.05
C ALA A 2 -20.36 35.69 7.93
N LYS A 3 -19.95 34.86 8.90
CA LYS A 3 -18.66 34.16 8.89
C LYS A 3 -18.77 32.96 7.95
N TYR A 4 -17.95 32.92 6.91
CA TYR A 4 -17.84 31.75 6.04
C TYR A 4 -17.06 30.66 6.77
N VAL A 5 -17.72 29.55 7.08
CA VAL A 5 -17.07 28.29 7.48
C VAL A 5 -16.62 27.63 6.18
N VAL A 6 -15.31 27.63 5.94
CA VAL A 6 -14.71 26.87 4.84
C VAL A 6 -14.67 25.41 5.27
N ILE A 7 -15.71 24.65 4.91
CA ILE A 7 -15.67 23.19 4.97
C ILE A 7 -14.79 22.74 3.80
N LEU A 8 -13.57 22.31 4.13
CA LEU A 8 -12.62 21.75 3.18
C LEU A 8 -13.14 20.38 2.71
N ILE A 9 -13.96 20.36 1.65
CA ILE A 9 -14.32 19.15 0.92
C ILE A 9 -13.11 18.77 0.07
N VAL A 10 -12.15 18.04 0.65
CA VAL A 10 -11.09 17.38 -0.11
C VAL A 10 -11.73 16.18 -0.81
N VAL A 11 -12.24 16.44 -2.01
CA VAL A 11 -12.28 15.58 -3.20
C VAL A 11 -12.04 14.08 -2.93
N CYS A 12 -13.03 13.40 -2.33
CA CYS A 12 -13.22 11.94 -2.38
C CYS A 12 -13.80 11.50 -3.75
N TYR A 13 -13.24 12.00 -4.86
CA TYR A 13 -13.81 11.78 -6.20
C TYR A 13 -13.12 10.66 -7.00
N ILE A 14 -12.27 9.85 -6.38
CA ILE A 14 -11.64 8.68 -7.04
C ILE A 14 -12.25 7.33 -6.61
N PHE A 15 -13.20 7.26 -5.66
CA PHE A 15 -13.71 5.95 -5.19
C PHE A 15 -15.23 5.73 -5.22
N SER A 16 -16.02 6.54 -5.92
CA SER A 16 -17.49 6.35 -5.97
C SER A 16 -18.04 5.71 -7.25
N LEU A 17 -17.23 5.35 -8.24
CA LEU A 17 -17.74 4.73 -9.47
C LEU A 17 -17.57 3.20 -9.59
N ASN A 18 -16.97 2.50 -8.62
CA ASN A 18 -16.93 1.03 -8.60
C ASN A 18 -16.93 0.39 -7.19
N ALA A 19 -17.15 1.14 -6.11
CA ALA A 19 -17.21 0.57 -4.77
C ALA A 19 -18.37 -0.43 -4.58
N GLU A 20 -19.38 -0.41 -5.45
CA GLU A 20 -20.47 -1.39 -5.46
C GLU A 20 -20.13 -2.68 -6.26
N ALA A 21 -19.04 -2.70 -7.05
CA ALA A 21 -18.61 -3.87 -7.81
C ALA A 21 -17.55 -4.72 -7.08
N TYR A 22 -16.86 -4.16 -6.08
CA TYR A 22 -15.89 -4.86 -5.25
C TYR A 22 -16.19 -4.52 -3.79
N GLY A 23 -16.90 -5.41 -3.08
CA GLY A 23 -17.32 -5.27 -1.67
C GLY A 23 -16.19 -5.27 -0.63
N ALA A 24 -15.08 -4.61 -0.92
CA ALA A 24 -14.02 -4.28 0.01
C ALA A 24 -13.85 -2.76 -0.03
N SER A 25 -14.22 -2.07 1.05
CA SER A 25 -13.68 -0.74 1.31
C SER A 25 -12.16 -0.87 1.24
N LEU A 26 -11.56 -0.34 0.18
CA LEU A 26 -10.11 -0.27 0.04
C LEU A 26 -9.58 0.39 1.32
N ASN A 27 -8.91 -0.39 2.18
CA ASN A 27 -8.27 0.07 3.42
C ASN A 27 -7.04 0.91 3.07
N VAL A 28 -7.26 2.00 2.33
CA VAL A 28 -6.27 2.91 1.81
C VAL A 28 -6.03 3.97 2.88
N THR A 29 -5.42 3.55 3.97
CA THR A 29 -4.86 4.48 4.96
C THR A 29 -3.50 4.94 4.44
N GLY A 30 -3.34 6.24 4.23
CA GLY A 30 -2.06 6.86 3.92
C GLY A 30 -1.19 7.01 5.17
N TYR A 31 0.11 6.76 5.06
CA TYR A 31 1.07 6.94 6.13
C TYR A 31 1.77 8.28 5.99
N PRO A 32 1.84 9.10 7.05
CA PRO A 32 2.55 10.36 6.99
C PRO A 32 4.05 10.13 6.84
N ILE A 33 4.63 10.67 5.78
CA ILE A 33 6.07 10.58 5.47
C ILE A 33 6.80 11.90 5.77
N ALA A 34 6.07 13.01 5.70
CA ALA A 34 6.50 14.36 6.09
C ALA A 34 5.26 15.22 6.36
N GLU A 35 5.44 16.45 6.82
CA GLU A 35 4.32 17.39 7.00
C GLU A 35 3.53 17.54 5.68
N GLY A 36 2.21 17.33 5.76
CA GLY A 36 1.31 17.34 4.61
C GLY A 36 1.53 16.23 3.57
N SER A 37 2.41 15.26 3.83
CA SER A 37 2.81 14.24 2.85
C SER A 37 2.39 12.85 3.31
N LEU A 38 1.65 12.13 2.49
CA LEU A 38 1.14 10.79 2.76
C LEU A 38 1.61 9.82 1.67
N VAL A 39 2.05 8.63 2.06
CA VAL A 39 2.26 7.50 1.14
C VAL A 39 1.17 6.46 1.32
N TYR A 40 0.67 5.93 0.22
CA TYR A 40 -0.40 4.95 0.18
C TYR A 40 0.12 3.66 -0.46
N MET A 41 -0.50 2.54 -0.06
CA MET A 41 -0.14 1.22 -0.57
C MET A 41 -1.39 0.36 -0.72
N SER A 42 -1.44 -0.43 -1.79
CA SER A 42 -2.45 -1.44 -2.05
C SER A 42 -1.79 -2.70 -2.64
N ALA A 43 -2.46 -3.84 -2.51
CA ALA A 43 -2.05 -5.07 -3.16
C ALA A 43 -3.26 -5.86 -3.65
N SER A 44 -3.12 -6.51 -4.81
CA SER A 44 -4.05 -7.53 -5.32
C SER A 44 -3.32 -8.86 -5.48
N ILE A 45 -4.05 -9.96 -5.33
CA ILE A 45 -3.54 -11.32 -5.52
C ILE A 45 -4.39 -12.06 -6.54
N ASP A 46 -3.75 -12.69 -7.52
CA ASP A 46 -4.42 -13.48 -8.55
C ASP A 46 -4.58 -14.93 -8.08
N THR A 47 -5.81 -15.31 -7.76
CA THR A 47 -6.14 -16.60 -7.16
C THR A 47 -6.77 -17.55 -8.17
N VAL A 48 -6.49 -18.86 -8.02
CA VAL A 48 -7.11 -19.88 -8.88
C VAL A 48 -8.63 -19.95 -8.66
N GLU A 49 -9.09 -19.75 -7.42
CA GLU A 49 -10.50 -19.93 -7.03
C GLU A 49 -11.40 -18.75 -7.45
N LYS A 50 -10.88 -17.52 -7.38
CA LYS A 50 -11.69 -16.29 -7.52
C LYS A 50 -11.10 -15.27 -8.49
N GLY A 51 -9.97 -15.56 -9.12
CA GLY A 51 -9.22 -14.57 -9.91
C GLY A 51 -8.59 -13.51 -9.01
N GLU A 52 -8.47 -12.29 -9.52
CA GLU A 52 -7.89 -11.17 -8.79
C GLU A 52 -8.75 -10.74 -7.59
N VAL A 53 -8.13 -10.71 -6.41
CA VAL A 53 -8.75 -10.28 -5.15
C VAL A 53 -7.92 -9.17 -4.51
N LEU A 54 -8.60 -8.12 -4.03
CA LEU A 54 -7.97 -7.06 -3.24
C LEU A 54 -7.61 -7.58 -1.85
N MET A 55 -6.39 -7.29 -1.43
CA MET A 55 -5.87 -7.71 -0.14
C MET A 55 -6.11 -6.65 0.93
N TYR A 56 -6.29 -7.11 2.17
CA TYR A 56 -6.34 -6.26 3.35
C TYR A 56 -4.93 -6.13 3.92
N ARG A 57 -4.68 -5.10 4.72
CA ARG A 57 -3.38 -4.78 5.28
C ARG A 57 -3.48 -4.58 6.79
N GLU A 58 -2.51 -5.12 7.52
CA GLU A 58 -2.35 -4.90 8.96
C GLU A 58 -0.98 -4.29 9.26
N VAL A 59 -0.94 -3.30 10.15
CA VAL A 59 0.31 -2.72 10.66
C VAL A 59 0.73 -3.47 11.90
N MET A 60 1.98 -3.94 11.94
CA MET A 60 2.56 -4.57 13.12
C MET A 60 3.33 -3.57 13.98
N THR A 61 4.22 -2.79 13.36
CA THR A 61 5.06 -1.81 14.08
C THR A 61 5.12 -0.48 13.34
N ASP A 62 5.33 0.57 14.12
CA ASP A 62 5.56 1.94 13.65
C ASP A 62 6.49 2.63 14.64
N GLU A 63 7.78 2.58 14.35
CA GLU A 63 8.82 2.95 15.29
C GLU A 63 9.78 3.97 14.70
N LYS A 64 10.40 4.75 15.59
CA LYS A 64 11.52 5.63 15.24
C LYS A 64 12.83 4.98 15.66
N THR A 65 13.80 4.95 14.76
CA THR A 65 15.17 4.53 15.07
C THR A 65 15.88 5.62 15.87
N SER A 66 16.93 5.25 16.59
CA SER A 66 17.81 6.22 17.27
C SER A 66 18.49 7.20 16.30
N GLY A 67 18.62 6.81 15.02
CA GLY A 67 19.15 7.65 13.95
C GLY A 67 18.16 8.70 13.42
N GLY A 68 16.90 8.68 13.87
CA GLY A 68 15.85 9.61 13.44
C GLY A 68 15.01 9.13 12.26
N ASP A 69 15.25 7.93 11.75
CA ASP A 69 14.42 7.33 10.70
C ASP A 69 13.13 6.76 11.31
N ARG A 70 12.09 6.58 10.50
CA ARG A 70 10.85 5.89 10.89
C ARG A 70 10.71 4.60 10.09
N VAL A 71 10.33 3.53 10.76
CA VAL A 71 10.15 2.21 10.17
C VAL A 71 8.75 1.71 10.50
N ILE A 72 7.97 1.42 9.47
CA ILE A 72 6.63 0.85 9.59
C ILE A 72 6.68 -0.55 8.99
N THR A 73 6.19 -1.55 9.70
CA THR A 73 6.13 -2.93 9.20
C THR A 73 4.72 -3.48 9.31
N GLY A 74 4.42 -4.46 8.48
CA GLY A 74 3.12 -5.12 8.49
C GLY A 74 3.03 -6.18 7.41
N TYR A 75 1.80 -6.59 7.11
CA TYR A 75 1.53 -7.59 6.09
C TYR A 75 0.20 -7.33 5.38
N PHE A 76 0.06 -7.93 4.20
CA PHE A 76 -1.18 -8.06 3.48
C PHE A 76 -1.68 -9.49 3.55
N TYR A 77 -2.99 -9.63 3.65
CA TYR A 77 -3.70 -10.90 3.74
C TYR A 77 -5.00 -10.85 2.92
N VAL A 78 -5.49 -12.02 2.53
CA VAL A 78 -6.80 -12.12 1.88
C VAL A 78 -7.89 -12.14 2.95
N PRO A 79 -8.91 -11.27 2.89
CA PRO A 79 -9.98 -11.26 3.89
C PRO A 79 -10.84 -12.53 3.78
N THR A 80 -11.32 -13.05 4.90
CA THR A 80 -12.23 -14.21 4.94
C THR A 80 -13.53 -13.98 4.17
N THR A 81 -13.94 -12.72 4.01
CA THR A 81 -15.11 -12.32 3.21
C THR A 81 -14.96 -12.54 1.71
N SER A 82 -13.74 -12.83 1.22
CA SER A 82 -13.49 -13.20 -0.19
C SER A 82 -14.09 -14.56 -0.59
N GLY A 83 -14.43 -15.41 0.39
CA GLY A 83 -14.90 -16.77 0.14
C GLY A 83 -13.81 -17.73 -0.36
N ILE A 84 -12.53 -17.37 -0.20
CA ILE A 84 -11.37 -18.22 -0.46
C ILE A 84 -11.08 -19.07 0.78
N SER A 85 -10.86 -20.37 0.58
CA SER A 85 -10.77 -21.35 1.68
C SER A 85 -9.61 -21.12 2.67
N TRP A 86 -8.48 -20.60 2.19
CA TRP A 86 -7.26 -20.33 2.97
C TRP A 86 -7.11 -18.86 3.39
N ALA A 87 -8.08 -18.01 3.07
CA ALA A 87 -8.05 -16.59 3.44
C ALA A 87 -8.14 -16.41 4.96
N SER A 88 -7.20 -15.70 5.56
CA SER A 88 -7.18 -15.42 7.00
C SER A 88 -6.19 -14.31 7.32
N ILE A 89 -6.50 -13.50 8.34
CA ILE A 89 -5.53 -12.53 8.90
C ILE A 89 -4.27 -13.21 9.44
N SER A 90 -4.39 -14.46 9.91
CA SER A 90 -3.27 -15.24 10.40
C SER A 90 -2.49 -15.97 9.29
N ASN A 91 -2.87 -15.80 8.02
CA ASN A 91 -2.19 -16.36 6.86
C ASN A 91 -1.77 -15.22 5.91
N PRO A 92 -0.64 -14.53 6.19
CA PRO A 92 -0.17 -13.43 5.38
C PRO A 92 0.41 -13.92 4.05
N GLU A 93 0.16 -13.16 3.00
CA GLU A 93 0.62 -13.49 1.65
C GLU A 93 1.80 -12.59 1.22
N LEU A 94 1.86 -11.37 1.76
CA LEU A 94 2.89 -10.38 1.46
C LEU A 94 3.27 -9.62 2.73
N LEU A 95 4.55 -9.59 3.09
CA LEU A 95 5.05 -8.69 4.14
C LEU A 95 5.46 -7.36 3.52
N PHE A 96 5.39 -6.28 4.29
CA PHE A 96 5.94 -5.00 3.88
C PHE A 96 6.78 -4.34 4.98
N LYS A 97 7.74 -3.53 4.53
CA LYS A 97 8.52 -2.59 5.35
C LYS A 97 8.58 -1.25 4.63
N VAL A 98 8.01 -0.22 5.25
CA VAL A 98 8.21 1.18 4.86
C VAL A 98 9.35 1.73 5.71
N TRP A 99 10.40 2.21 5.07
CA TRP A 99 11.49 2.94 5.70
C TRP A 99 11.46 4.39 5.23
N ILE A 100 11.31 5.31 6.18
CA ILE A 100 11.32 6.74 5.94
C ILE A 100 12.58 7.26 6.60
N ASP A 101 13.58 7.62 5.80
CA ASP A 101 14.80 8.18 6.36
C ASP A 101 14.60 9.64 6.79
N ARG A 102 15.50 10.13 7.65
CA ARG A 102 15.48 11.53 8.12
C ARG A 102 15.59 12.60 7.02
N SER A 103 15.94 12.22 5.79
CA SER A 103 15.97 13.14 4.64
C SER A 103 14.62 13.23 3.93
N GLY A 104 13.67 12.35 4.27
CA GLY A 104 12.35 12.27 3.64
C GLY A 104 12.28 11.24 2.51
N ARG A 105 13.36 10.49 2.22
CA ARG A 105 13.29 9.36 1.30
C ARG A 105 12.41 8.28 1.89
N VAL A 106 11.55 7.72 1.06
CA VAL A 106 10.66 6.61 1.42
C VAL A 106 11.01 5.40 0.58
N ASP A 107 11.32 4.29 1.24
CA ASP A 107 11.52 2.99 0.62
C ASP A 107 10.42 2.03 1.13
N ILE A 108 9.57 1.56 0.23
CA ILE A 108 8.57 0.53 0.52
C ILE A 108 9.07 -0.79 -0.05
N ASN A 109 9.31 -1.74 0.83
CA ASN A 109 9.84 -3.05 0.49
C ASN A 109 8.76 -4.09 0.71
N TYR A 110 8.58 -4.97 -0.25
CA TYR A 110 7.61 -6.06 -0.23
C TYR A 110 8.35 -7.40 -0.25
N VAL A 111 7.95 -8.31 0.63
CA VAL A 111 8.49 -9.66 0.70
C VAL A 111 7.37 -10.67 0.51
N HIS A 112 7.46 -11.44 -0.57
CA HIS A 112 6.45 -12.43 -0.93
C HIS A 112 6.52 -13.67 -0.04
N VAL A 113 5.38 -14.09 0.50
CA VAL A 113 5.28 -15.26 1.39
C VAL A 113 4.51 -16.42 0.75
N SER A 114 3.64 -16.15 -0.22
CA SER A 114 2.76 -17.16 -0.80
C SER A 114 3.01 -17.47 -2.28
N VAL A 115 2.33 -18.49 -2.81
CA VAL A 115 2.53 -18.98 -4.18
C VAL A 115 1.94 -18.07 -5.27
N PRO A 116 0.72 -17.51 -5.12
CA PRO A 116 0.04 -16.82 -6.23
C PRO A 116 0.77 -15.54 -6.66
N ARG A 117 0.41 -14.99 -7.83
CA ARG A 117 0.97 -13.70 -8.26
C ARG A 117 0.34 -12.58 -7.45
N ILE A 118 1.16 -11.67 -6.94
CA ILE A 118 0.72 -10.47 -6.22
C ILE A 118 1.13 -9.23 -7.00
N THR A 119 0.22 -8.29 -7.16
CA THR A 119 0.49 -6.97 -7.74
C THR A 119 0.44 -5.94 -6.63
N THR A 120 1.50 -5.15 -6.49
CA THR A 120 1.59 -4.07 -5.50
C THR A 120 1.48 -2.71 -6.17
N TYR A 121 0.85 -1.78 -5.46
CA TYR A 121 0.66 -0.41 -5.88
C TYR A 121 1.06 0.52 -4.75
N SER A 122 1.67 1.64 -5.09
CA SER A 122 1.84 2.75 -4.14
C SER A 122 1.82 4.09 -4.86
N TRP A 123 1.56 5.12 -4.08
CA TRP A 123 1.63 6.51 -4.52
C TRP A 123 1.83 7.43 -3.34
N ASP A 124 2.34 8.64 -3.57
CA ASP A 124 2.34 9.68 -2.55
C ASP A 124 1.44 10.85 -2.95
N ASN A 125 0.85 11.57 -1.99
CA ASN A 125 -0.05 12.69 -2.31
C ASN A 125 0.66 13.93 -2.90
N LYS A 126 2.00 13.99 -2.87
CA LYS A 126 2.78 15.15 -3.31
C LYS A 126 3.07 15.11 -4.80
N ASN A 127 3.48 13.95 -5.30
CA ASN A 127 3.89 13.70 -6.66
C ASN A 127 2.69 13.19 -7.49
N SER A 128 1.87 12.28 -6.95
CA SER A 128 0.80 11.63 -7.73
C SER A 128 -0.44 12.48 -8.02
N HIS A 129 -0.63 13.60 -7.32
CA HIS A 129 -1.90 14.35 -7.32
C HIS A 129 -3.14 13.46 -7.01
N GLY A 130 -2.95 12.33 -6.31
CA GLY A 130 -3.99 11.36 -5.97
C GLY A 130 -4.11 10.14 -6.90
N GLY A 131 -3.21 9.96 -7.88
CA GLY A 131 -3.13 8.78 -8.76
C GLY A 131 -2.17 7.69 -8.27
N ILE A 132 -2.07 6.57 -8.99
CA ILE A 132 -1.04 5.53 -8.73
C ILE A 132 0.27 5.98 -9.39
N ASP A 133 1.35 6.11 -8.61
CA ASP A 133 2.68 6.46 -9.14
C ASP A 133 3.49 5.23 -9.55
N ILE A 134 3.39 4.17 -8.75
CA ILE A 134 4.24 3.00 -8.88
C ILE A 134 3.41 1.73 -8.76
N GLN A 135 3.55 0.88 -9.77
CA GLN A 135 3.04 -0.49 -9.81
C GLN A 135 4.21 -1.46 -9.94
N GLY A 136 4.09 -2.64 -9.35
CA GLY A 136 4.85 -3.78 -9.81
C GLY A 136 4.35 -5.13 -9.31
N ASP A 137 4.98 -6.18 -9.83
CA ASP A 137 4.58 -7.55 -9.64
C ASP A 137 5.56 -8.28 -8.72
N VAL A 138 5.04 -8.89 -7.66
CA VAL A 138 5.79 -9.79 -6.79
C VAL A 138 5.33 -11.21 -7.06
N THR A 139 6.23 -12.11 -7.46
CA THR A 139 5.86 -13.47 -7.90
C THR A 139 6.94 -14.48 -7.52
N ILE A 140 6.56 -15.53 -6.78
CA ILE A 140 7.50 -16.58 -6.34
C ILE A 140 8.11 -17.34 -7.53
N GLY A 141 7.36 -17.53 -8.62
CA GLY A 141 7.78 -18.33 -9.78
C GLY A 141 8.91 -17.75 -10.63
N TYR A 142 9.23 -16.46 -10.49
CA TYR A 142 10.26 -15.78 -11.29
C TYR A 142 11.49 -15.36 -10.47
N GLY A 143 11.63 -15.84 -9.22
CA GLY A 143 12.69 -15.40 -8.31
C GLY A 143 12.49 -14.00 -7.73
N LYS A 144 11.37 -13.34 -8.06
CA LYS A 144 11.00 -11.98 -7.64
C LYS A 144 10.25 -11.99 -6.32
N ARG A 145 10.92 -12.45 -5.26
CA ARG A 145 10.34 -12.51 -3.91
C ARG A 145 10.49 -11.21 -3.13
N TYR A 146 11.40 -10.34 -3.57
CA TYR A 146 11.60 -9.02 -3.01
C TYR A 146 11.36 -7.97 -4.08
N PHE A 147 10.66 -6.90 -3.69
CA PHE A 147 10.39 -5.78 -4.57
C PHE A 147 10.38 -4.47 -3.78
N ARG A 148 10.97 -3.42 -4.35
CA ARG A 148 11.03 -2.10 -3.72
C ARG A 148 10.36 -1.04 -4.59
N HIS A 149 9.52 -0.22 -3.97
CA HIS A 149 9.13 1.10 -4.46
C HIS A 149 9.90 2.17 -3.68
N TYR A 150 10.41 3.20 -4.34
CA TYR A 150 11.11 4.29 -3.68
C TYR A 150 10.59 5.65 -4.13
N TYR A 151 10.61 6.60 -3.20
CA TYR A 151 10.22 8.00 -3.38
C TYR A 151 11.25 8.92 -2.76
N THR A 152 11.58 9.99 -3.48
CA THR A 152 12.42 11.10 -3.05
C THR A 152 11.77 12.40 -3.51
N ASP A 153 12.25 13.54 -3.02
CA ASP A 153 11.76 14.86 -3.47
C ASP A 153 11.89 15.09 -5.00
N ALA A 154 12.79 14.35 -5.68
CA ALA A 154 13.08 14.56 -7.10
C ALA A 154 12.64 13.41 -8.01
N THR A 155 12.46 12.20 -7.47
CA THR A 155 12.26 10.98 -8.27
C THR A 155 11.45 9.93 -7.51
N TYR A 156 10.74 9.10 -8.27
CA TYR A 156 10.04 7.92 -7.77
C TYR A 156 10.25 6.77 -8.76
N GLY A 157 10.22 5.52 -8.28
CA GLY A 157 10.45 4.34 -9.13
C GLY A 157 10.44 3.01 -8.40
N SER A 158 10.65 1.91 -9.13
CA SER A 158 10.66 0.56 -8.56
C SER A 158 11.86 -0.27 -9.01
N SER A 159 12.24 -1.23 -8.19
CA SER A 159 13.35 -2.16 -8.47
C SER A 159 13.10 -3.54 -7.88
N TYR A 160 13.55 -4.57 -8.60
CA TYR A 160 13.73 -5.92 -8.05
C TYR A 160 15.12 -6.02 -7.42
N GLU A 161 15.24 -6.71 -6.29
CA GLU A 161 16.54 -7.06 -5.68
C GLU A 161 16.65 -8.58 -5.54
#